data_AF-A0A5B2ZFU8-F1
#
_entry.id   AF-A0A5B2ZFU8-F1
#
_cell.length_a   1.000
_cell.length_b   1.000
_cell.length_c   1.000
_cell.angle_alpha   90.00
_cell.angle_beta   90.00
_cell.angle_gamma   90.00
#
_symmetry.space_group_name_H-M   'P 1'
#
loop_
_entity.id
_entity.type
_entity.pdbx_description
1 polymer ?
#
loop_
_entity_poly.entity_id
_entity_poly.type
_entity_poly.pdbx_seq_one_letter_code
_entity_poly.pdbx_strand_id
1 'polypeptide(L)'
;MKHAARGFALLMLLPLAGCGLEGAQDRAEDVARRLESAAERVEARTSEIAERVRRDVAGSNLRLGGGADALPRAEITPEGELLIDGKPLGLGPEQRGLALAYRNEVIGVASAGAEIGVEGAALATRALGEAASALLSGDTAGIDARIEAEAERIRASASALCDRLPALRQARDALASAVPEFAPYAEMELTDINNCNKEI
;
A
#
# COMPACT_ATOMS: atom_id res chain seq x y z
N MET A 1 26.97 -1.78 65.84
CA MET A 1 25.70 -1.95 65.09
C MET A 1 26.10 -2.40 63.68
N LYS A 2 25.90 -3.68 63.33
CA LYS A 2 24.82 -4.16 62.41
C LYS A 2 25.11 -3.74 60.95
N HIS A 3 25.37 -4.55 59.91
CA HIS A 3 25.18 -5.96 59.50
C HIS A 3 26.24 -6.27 58.39
N ALA A 4 26.84 -7.47 58.21
CA ALA A 4 26.32 -8.71 57.60
C ALA A 4 25.60 -8.46 56.24
N ALA A 5 25.82 -9.13 55.10
CA ALA A 5 26.55 -10.34 54.73
C ALA A 5 26.55 -10.51 53.18
N ARG A 6 27.26 -11.56 52.71
CA ARG A 6 27.04 -12.35 51.47
C ARG A 6 27.47 -11.67 50.15
N GLY A 7 28.41 -12.18 49.36
CA GLY A 7 28.78 -13.57 49.10
C GLY A 7 28.15 -14.00 47.77
N PHE A 8 28.86 -13.82 46.65
CA PHE A 8 28.50 -14.45 45.38
C PHE A 8 29.75 -15.12 44.82
N ALA A 9 29.78 -16.44 44.96
CA ALA A 9 30.86 -17.29 44.48
C ALA A 9 30.80 -17.38 42.95
N LEU A 10 31.92 -17.04 42.35
CA LEU A 10 32.28 -17.27 40.96
C LEU A 10 32.42 -18.79 40.74
N LEU A 11 31.42 -19.43 40.13
CA LEU A 11 31.57 -20.80 39.61
C LEU A 11 30.56 -21.06 38.48
N MET A 12 30.97 -20.82 37.24
CA MET A 12 30.35 -21.41 36.06
C MET A 12 31.46 -22.11 35.26
N LEU A 13 31.57 -23.41 35.51
CA LEU A 13 32.30 -24.37 34.70
C LEU A 13 31.49 -24.61 33.41
N LEU A 14 32.10 -24.34 32.25
CA LEU A 14 31.80 -25.10 31.04
C LEU A 14 32.32 -26.53 31.22
N PRO A 15 31.61 -27.52 30.65
CA PRO A 15 32.21 -28.21 29.51
C PRO A 15 31.27 -28.40 28.32
N LEU A 16 31.87 -28.12 27.16
CA LEU A 16 31.76 -28.69 25.82
C LEU A 16 30.53 -29.53 25.38
N ALA A 17 30.07 -29.16 24.18
CA ALA A 17 29.80 -30.03 23.03
C ALA A 17 28.67 -31.06 23.15
N GLY A 18 27.46 -30.55 22.94
CA GLY A 18 26.28 -31.32 22.51
C GLY A 18 25.40 -30.43 21.63
N CYS A 19 25.98 -29.79 20.62
CA CYS A 19 25.22 -29.05 19.62
C CYS A 19 24.38 -30.05 18.81
N GLY A 20 23.11 -30.19 19.17
CA GLY A 20 22.10 -30.69 18.24
C GLY A 20 21.93 -29.65 17.13
N LEU A 21 22.83 -29.69 16.14
CA LEU A 21 22.67 -28.97 14.87
C LEU A 21 21.39 -29.43 14.17
N GLU A 22 21.01 -30.71 14.30
CA GLU A 22 19.74 -31.28 13.81
C GLU A 22 18.49 -30.56 14.37
N GLY A 23 18.47 -30.21 15.66
CA GLY A 23 17.31 -29.54 16.27
C GLY A 23 17.23 -28.03 16.02
N ALA A 24 18.35 -27.40 15.63
CA ALA A 24 18.37 -25.99 15.22
C ALA A 24 17.96 -25.83 13.75
N GLN A 25 18.40 -26.75 12.88
CA GLN A 25 17.96 -26.83 11.48
C GLN A 25 16.47 -27.15 11.37
N ASP A 26 15.96 -28.14 12.11
CA ASP A 26 14.52 -28.49 12.09
C ASP A 26 13.62 -27.32 12.52
N ARG A 27 14.06 -26.52 13.51
CA ARG A 27 13.29 -25.33 13.95
C ARG A 27 13.38 -24.18 12.96
N ALA A 28 14.52 -23.97 12.32
CA ALA A 28 14.66 -22.97 11.27
C ALA A 28 13.77 -23.30 10.07
N GLU A 29 13.68 -24.58 9.70
CA GLU A 29 12.84 -25.05 8.60
C GLU A 29 11.33 -24.97 8.91
N ASP A 30 10.91 -25.25 10.16
CA ASP A 30 9.52 -25.05 10.60
C ASP A 30 9.13 -23.56 10.62
N VAL A 31 10.04 -22.69 11.06
CA VAL A 31 9.83 -21.23 11.03
C VAL A 31 9.74 -20.73 9.59
N ALA A 32 10.61 -21.20 8.68
CA ALA A 32 10.55 -20.86 7.26
C ALA A 32 9.22 -21.28 6.62
N ARG A 33 8.77 -22.54 6.83
CA ARG A 33 7.46 -23.02 6.34
C ARG A 33 6.29 -22.22 6.91
N ARG A 34 6.33 -21.87 8.20
CA ARG A 34 5.29 -21.05 8.83
C ARG A 34 5.25 -19.64 8.25
N LEU A 35 6.40 -19.03 7.98
CA LEU A 35 6.51 -17.71 7.36
C LEU A 35 6.04 -17.73 5.91
N GLU A 36 6.39 -18.75 5.13
CA GLU A 36 5.92 -18.91 3.74
C GLU A 36 4.39 -19.06 3.70
N SER A 37 3.83 -19.93 4.56
CA SER A 37 2.38 -20.05 4.71
C SER A 37 1.72 -18.74 5.20
N ALA A 38 2.45 -17.92 5.96
CA ALA A 38 1.97 -16.63 6.42
C ALA A 38 2.00 -15.61 5.28
N ALA A 39 3.04 -15.59 4.46
CA ALA A 39 3.14 -14.77 3.26
C ALA A 39 2.03 -15.11 2.26
N GLU A 40 1.78 -16.40 1.98
CA GLU A 40 0.67 -16.84 1.12
C GLU A 40 -0.70 -16.40 1.68
N ARG A 41 -0.92 -16.54 3.00
CA ARG A 41 -2.17 -16.08 3.63
C ARG A 41 -2.31 -14.57 3.59
N VAL A 42 -1.21 -13.84 3.73
CA VAL A 42 -1.19 -12.38 3.58
C VAL A 42 -1.57 -12.06 2.13
N GLU A 43 -0.85 -12.56 1.13
CA GLU A 43 -1.14 -12.36 -0.29
C GLU A 43 -2.59 -12.66 -0.68
N ALA A 44 -3.14 -13.79 -0.22
CA ALA A 44 -4.52 -14.16 -0.48
C ALA A 44 -5.51 -13.16 0.15
N ARG A 45 -5.31 -12.78 1.42
CA ARG A 45 -6.13 -11.75 2.07
C ARG A 45 -5.98 -10.40 1.40
N THR A 46 -4.79 -10.04 0.98
CA THR A 46 -4.57 -8.73 0.36
C THR A 46 -5.16 -8.66 -1.04
N SER A 47 -5.15 -9.77 -1.80
CA SER A 47 -5.87 -9.88 -3.08
C SER A 47 -7.38 -9.73 -2.89
N GLU A 48 -7.95 -10.31 -1.83
CA GLU A 48 -9.36 -10.11 -1.46
C GLU A 48 -9.64 -8.64 -1.10
N ILE A 49 -8.73 -8.00 -0.35
CA ILE A 49 -8.84 -6.58 0.01
C ILE A 49 -8.79 -5.71 -1.25
N ALA A 50 -7.84 -5.94 -2.15
CA ALA A 50 -7.75 -5.20 -3.41
C ALA A 50 -9.04 -5.34 -4.24
N GLU A 51 -9.60 -6.54 -4.34
CA GLU A 51 -10.85 -6.78 -5.06
C GLU A 51 -12.06 -6.13 -4.38
N ARG A 52 -12.11 -6.16 -3.05
CA ARG A 52 -13.14 -5.47 -2.27
C ARG A 52 -13.05 -3.96 -2.48
N VAL A 53 -11.85 -3.39 -2.44
CA VAL A 53 -11.61 -1.97 -2.73
C VAL A 53 -12.10 -1.64 -4.13
N ARG A 54 -11.73 -2.42 -5.15
CA ARG A 54 -12.21 -2.24 -6.52
C ARG A 54 -13.74 -2.22 -6.60
N ARG A 55 -14.40 -3.19 -5.97
CA ARG A 55 -15.86 -3.28 -5.94
C ARG A 55 -16.51 -2.10 -5.23
N ASP A 56 -16.03 -1.78 -4.02
CA ASP A 56 -16.61 -0.74 -3.18
C ASP A 56 -16.42 0.64 -3.83
N VAL A 57 -15.24 0.88 -4.41
CA VAL A 57 -14.94 2.11 -5.16
C VAL A 57 -15.77 2.21 -6.45
N ALA A 58 -15.97 1.10 -7.17
CA ALA A 58 -16.82 1.08 -8.36
C ALA A 58 -18.31 1.22 -8.08
N GLY A 59 -18.78 0.75 -6.92
CA GLY A 59 -20.20 0.81 -6.52
C GLY A 59 -20.59 2.04 -5.70
N SER A 60 -19.63 2.74 -5.10
CA SER A 60 -19.90 3.89 -4.24
C SER A 60 -19.70 5.23 -4.97
N ASN A 61 -20.28 6.27 -4.38
CA ASN A 61 -19.99 7.64 -4.79
C ASN A 61 -18.51 7.97 -4.56
N LEU A 62 -17.86 8.49 -5.60
CA LEU A 62 -16.51 9.04 -5.52
C LEU A 62 -16.58 10.39 -4.81
N ARG A 63 -16.02 10.49 -3.61
CA ARG A 63 -15.90 11.77 -2.90
C ARG A 63 -14.82 12.62 -3.53
N LEU A 64 -15.14 13.86 -3.83
CA LEU A 64 -14.20 14.88 -4.27
C LEU A 64 -13.62 15.56 -3.02
N GLY A 65 -12.30 15.72 -2.97
CA GLY A 65 -11.58 16.18 -1.77
C GLY A 65 -12.18 17.46 -1.14
N GLY A 66 -12.08 17.54 0.20
CA GLY A 66 -12.51 18.68 1.02
C GLY A 66 -11.31 19.33 1.71
N GLY A 67 -10.46 20.00 0.93
CA GLY A 67 -9.20 20.60 1.40
C GLY A 67 -9.32 22.05 1.88
N ALA A 68 -10.46 22.69 1.68
CA ALA A 68 -10.76 23.96 2.32
C ALA A 68 -11.99 23.74 3.20
N ASP A 69 -11.91 24.11 4.48
CA ASP A 69 -13.05 24.14 5.42
C ASP A 69 -14.27 24.94 4.90
N ALA A 70 -14.11 25.62 3.76
CA ALA A 70 -15.10 26.44 3.08
C ALA A 70 -15.91 25.75 1.96
N LEU A 71 -15.48 24.60 1.42
CA LEU A 71 -16.20 23.97 0.30
C LEU A 71 -17.23 22.93 0.79
N PRO A 72 -18.48 22.96 0.25
CA PRO A 72 -19.46 21.93 0.58
C PRO A 72 -19.00 20.57 0.06
N ARG A 73 -19.47 19.49 0.69
CA ARG A 73 -19.19 18.12 0.25
C ARG A 73 -19.59 17.95 -1.23
N ALA A 74 -18.71 17.39 -2.04
CA ALA A 74 -19.03 17.01 -3.40
C ALA A 74 -18.69 15.55 -3.71
N GLU A 75 -19.51 14.91 -4.54
CA GLU A 75 -19.39 13.50 -4.88
C GLU A 75 -19.78 13.25 -6.34
N ILE A 76 -19.17 12.27 -7.00
CA ILE A 76 -19.56 11.76 -8.31
C ILE A 76 -20.15 10.35 -8.14
N THR A 77 -21.40 10.14 -8.54
CA THR A 77 -22.06 8.84 -8.43
C THR A 77 -21.52 7.81 -9.44
N PRO A 78 -21.80 6.51 -9.28
CA PRO A 78 -21.49 5.50 -10.30
C PRO A 78 -22.09 5.78 -11.69
N GLU A 79 -23.20 6.51 -11.74
CA GLU A 79 -23.90 6.91 -12.95
C GLU A 79 -23.36 8.21 -13.55
N GLY A 80 -22.38 8.84 -12.90
CA GLY A 80 -21.75 10.08 -13.36
C GLY A 80 -22.50 11.35 -12.97
N GLU A 81 -23.38 11.30 -11.97
CA GLU A 81 -24.00 12.52 -11.45
C GLU A 81 -23.03 13.23 -10.51
N LEU A 82 -22.93 14.56 -10.65
CA LEU A 82 -22.22 15.40 -9.70
C LEU A 82 -23.19 15.89 -8.62
N LEU A 83 -22.91 15.52 -7.38
CA LEU A 83 -23.64 15.95 -6.19
C LEU A 83 -22.83 17.00 -5.45
N ILE A 84 -23.45 18.13 -5.08
CA ILE A 84 -22.87 19.15 -4.20
C ILE A 84 -23.83 19.34 -3.03
N ASP A 85 -23.33 19.22 -1.81
CA ASP A 85 -24.14 19.20 -0.58
C ASP A 85 -25.27 18.15 -0.65
N GLY A 86 -24.97 17.00 -1.27
CA GLY A 86 -25.92 15.91 -1.50
C GLY A 86 -26.99 16.20 -2.56
N LYS A 87 -26.94 17.35 -3.25
CA LYS A 87 -27.92 17.73 -4.28
C LYS A 87 -27.33 17.52 -5.67
N PRO A 88 -28.07 16.88 -6.60
CA PRO A 88 -27.61 16.72 -7.97
C PRO A 88 -27.57 18.07 -8.69
N LEU A 89 -26.46 18.36 -9.37
CA LEU A 89 -26.28 19.59 -10.14
C LEU A 89 -27.11 19.60 -11.45
N GLY A 90 -27.52 18.42 -11.94
CA GLY A 90 -28.29 18.30 -13.18
C GLY A 90 -27.43 18.34 -14.44
N LEU A 91 -26.41 17.48 -14.50
CA LEU A 91 -25.50 17.40 -15.64
C LEU A 91 -26.21 16.94 -16.93
N GLY A 92 -25.87 17.58 -18.05
CA GLY A 92 -26.24 17.11 -19.38
C GLY A 92 -25.50 15.81 -19.78
N PRO A 93 -25.92 15.13 -20.86
CA PRO A 93 -25.31 13.85 -21.27
C PRO A 93 -23.79 13.91 -21.50
N GLU A 94 -23.30 14.99 -22.11
CA GLU A 94 -21.87 15.21 -22.37
C GLU A 94 -21.09 15.40 -21.07
N GLN A 95 -21.58 16.27 -20.18
CA GLN A 95 -20.97 16.52 -18.87
C GLN A 95 -20.95 15.25 -17.99
N ARG A 96 -22.03 14.46 -18.02
CA ARG A 96 -22.09 13.16 -17.34
C ARG A 96 -21.05 12.19 -17.90
N GLY A 97 -20.83 12.19 -19.21
CA GLY A 97 -19.75 11.43 -19.84
C GLY A 97 -18.36 11.83 -19.34
N LEU A 98 -18.10 13.13 -19.20
CA LEU A 98 -16.84 13.63 -18.64
C LEU A 98 -16.68 13.28 -17.16
N ALA A 99 -17.77 13.33 -16.37
CA ALA A 99 -17.76 12.94 -14.96
C ALA A 99 -17.42 11.45 -14.80
N LEU A 100 -17.97 10.59 -15.64
CA LEU A 100 -17.64 9.16 -15.69
C LEU A 100 -16.19 8.93 -16.10
N ALA A 101 -15.68 9.65 -17.11
CA ALA A 101 -14.30 9.54 -17.54
C ALA A 101 -13.33 9.88 -16.40
N TYR A 102 -13.53 11.03 -15.74
CA TYR A 102 -12.73 11.42 -14.59
C TYR A 102 -12.82 10.41 -13.45
N ARG A 103 -14.04 9.96 -13.12
CA ARG A 103 -14.25 8.91 -12.10
C ARG A 103 -13.44 7.66 -12.43
N ASN A 104 -13.52 7.14 -13.65
CA ASN A 104 -12.82 5.92 -14.06
C ASN A 104 -11.30 6.04 -13.90
N GLU A 105 -10.73 7.20 -14.24
CA GLU A 105 -9.30 7.44 -14.02
C GLU A 105 -8.92 7.44 -12.53
N VAL A 106 -9.74 8.06 -11.67
CA VAL A 106 -9.51 8.04 -10.21
C VAL A 106 -9.56 6.61 -9.67
N ILE A 107 -10.53 5.81 -10.12
CA ILE A 107 -10.63 4.39 -9.74
C ILE A 107 -9.40 3.62 -10.21
N GLY A 108 -8.92 3.89 -11.43
CA GLY A 108 -7.73 3.26 -12.00
C GLY A 108 -6.46 3.55 -11.20
N VAL A 109 -6.29 4.79 -10.74
CA VAL A 109 -5.18 5.20 -9.87
C VAL A 109 -5.31 4.58 -8.48
N ALA A 110 -6.50 4.64 -7.87
CA ALA A 110 -6.74 4.06 -6.54
C ALA A 110 -6.52 2.54 -6.52
N SER A 111 -6.95 1.84 -7.58
CA SER A 111 -6.79 0.39 -7.70
C SER A 111 -5.31 0.00 -7.83
N ALA A 112 -4.57 0.68 -8.69
CA ALA A 112 -3.13 0.46 -8.85
C ALA A 112 -2.35 0.80 -7.57
N GLY A 113 -2.71 1.89 -6.88
CA GLY A 113 -2.11 2.24 -5.58
C GLY A 113 -2.38 1.19 -4.50
N ALA A 114 -3.58 0.61 -4.46
CA ALA A 114 -3.89 -0.49 -3.55
C ALA A 114 -3.06 -1.74 -3.85
N GLU A 115 -2.92 -2.11 -5.13
CA GLU A 115 -2.08 -3.24 -5.59
C GLU A 115 -0.61 -3.03 -5.21
N ILE A 116 -0.03 -1.85 -5.45
CA ILE A 116 1.34 -1.51 -5.01
C ILE A 116 1.48 -1.62 -3.49
N GLY A 117 0.49 -1.13 -2.73
CA GLY A 117 0.46 -1.25 -1.27
C GLY A 117 0.44 -2.70 -0.79
N VAL A 118 -0.25 -3.58 -1.51
CA VAL A 118 -0.24 -5.03 -1.26
C VAL A 118 1.16 -5.61 -1.44
N GLU A 119 1.78 -5.33 -2.59
CA GLU A 119 3.12 -5.83 -2.92
C GLU A 119 4.15 -5.34 -1.89
N GLY A 120 4.09 -4.07 -1.51
CA GLY A 120 4.94 -3.49 -0.47
C GLY A 120 4.78 -4.13 0.91
N ALA A 121 3.53 -4.43 1.31
CA ALA A 121 3.26 -5.12 2.58
C ALA A 121 3.76 -6.58 2.58
N ALA A 122 3.64 -7.28 1.45
CA ALA A 122 4.16 -8.63 1.28
C ALA A 122 5.69 -8.65 1.38
N LEU A 123 6.38 -7.74 0.67
CA LEU A 123 7.83 -7.59 0.76
C LEU A 123 8.29 -7.29 2.19
N ALA A 124 7.65 -6.34 2.87
CA ALA A 124 8.00 -6.00 4.25
C ALA A 124 7.85 -7.21 5.20
N THR A 125 6.80 -8.01 5.04
CA THR A 125 6.57 -9.21 5.84
C THR A 125 7.65 -10.26 5.59
N ARG A 126 8.02 -10.50 4.33
CA ARG A 126 9.10 -11.43 3.96
C ARG A 126 10.44 -10.95 4.52
N ALA A 127 10.78 -9.67 4.33
CA ALA A 127 12.02 -9.09 4.85
C ALA A 127 12.16 -9.24 6.38
N LEU A 128 11.07 -9.00 7.14
CA LEU A 128 11.05 -9.23 8.60
C LEU A 128 11.25 -10.70 8.96
N GLY A 129 10.61 -11.61 8.23
CA GLY A 129 10.76 -13.05 8.41
C GLY A 129 12.19 -13.53 8.13
N GLU A 130 12.80 -13.04 7.05
CA GLU A 130 14.17 -13.35 6.66
C GLU A 130 15.19 -12.79 7.66
N ALA A 131 15.00 -11.56 8.15
CA ALA A 131 15.84 -10.97 9.19
C ALA A 131 15.76 -11.76 10.50
N ALA A 132 14.57 -12.19 10.91
CA ALA A 132 14.40 -13.04 12.08
C ALA A 132 15.08 -14.41 11.90
N SER A 133 14.97 -15.01 10.71
CA SER A 133 15.65 -16.26 10.37
C SER A 133 17.17 -16.10 10.44
N ALA A 134 17.72 -15.06 9.82
CA ALA A 134 19.16 -14.78 9.81
C ALA A 134 19.76 -14.59 11.21
N LEU A 135 19.02 -13.95 12.13
CA LEU A 135 19.44 -13.81 13.53
C LEU A 135 19.48 -15.15 14.28
N LEU A 136 18.64 -16.10 13.90
CA LEU A 136 18.55 -17.43 14.53
C LEU A 136 19.52 -18.44 13.91
N SER A 137 19.67 -18.43 12.58
CA SER A 137 20.46 -19.40 11.82
C SER A 137 21.89 -18.94 11.54
N GLY A 138 22.14 -17.62 11.55
CA GLY A 138 23.38 -17.01 11.07
C GLY A 138 23.52 -16.96 9.54
N ASP A 139 22.53 -17.45 8.79
CA ASP A 139 22.53 -17.45 7.34
C ASP A 139 21.91 -16.16 6.80
N THR A 140 22.72 -15.43 6.03
CA THR A 140 22.32 -14.16 5.37
C THR A 140 22.40 -14.28 3.85
N ALA A 141 22.75 -15.44 3.32
CA ALA A 141 23.05 -15.61 1.91
C ALA A 141 21.80 -15.36 1.04
N GLY A 142 21.92 -14.39 0.12
CA GLY A 142 20.90 -14.12 -0.89
C GLY A 142 19.63 -13.41 -0.42
N ILE A 143 19.53 -13.01 0.86
CA ILE A 143 18.42 -12.18 1.39
C ILE A 143 18.30 -10.89 0.58
N ASP A 144 19.39 -10.13 0.48
CA ASP A 144 19.39 -8.84 -0.23
C ASP A 144 18.97 -8.98 -1.69
N ALA A 145 19.44 -10.02 -2.38
CA ALA A 145 19.12 -10.24 -3.78
C ALA A 145 17.63 -10.54 -4.02
N ARG A 146 16.97 -11.26 -3.10
CA ARG A 146 15.52 -11.53 -3.19
C ARG A 146 14.70 -10.28 -2.89
N ILE A 147 15.06 -9.57 -1.83
CA ILE A 147 14.41 -8.31 -1.45
C ILE A 147 14.52 -7.29 -2.59
N GLU A 148 15.69 -7.16 -3.21
CA GLU A 148 15.89 -6.23 -4.33
C GLU A 148 15.06 -6.63 -5.56
N ALA A 149 14.98 -7.92 -5.88
CA ALA A 149 14.18 -8.38 -7.02
C ALA A 149 12.68 -8.08 -6.83
N GLU A 150 12.16 -8.18 -5.61
CA GLU A 150 10.79 -7.82 -5.27
C GLU A 150 10.58 -6.31 -5.26
N ALA A 151 11.55 -5.54 -4.73
CA ALA A 151 11.52 -4.09 -4.76
C ALA A 151 11.47 -3.55 -6.20
N GLU A 152 12.25 -4.13 -7.12
CA GLU A 152 12.21 -3.78 -8.54
C GLU A 152 10.84 -4.03 -9.19
N ARG A 153 10.12 -5.10 -8.80
CA ARG A 153 8.75 -5.31 -9.27
C ARG A 153 7.81 -4.21 -8.78
N ILE A 154 7.93 -3.83 -7.51
CA ILE A 154 7.13 -2.75 -6.92
C ILE A 154 7.44 -1.41 -7.61
N ARG A 155 8.72 -1.13 -7.89
CA ARG A 155 9.13 0.06 -8.66
C ARG A 155 8.52 0.08 -10.06
N ALA A 156 8.49 -1.06 -10.74
CA ALA A 156 7.84 -1.17 -12.04
C ALA A 156 6.32 -0.92 -11.95
N SER A 157 5.64 -1.49 -10.94
CA SER A 157 4.22 -1.22 -10.66
C SER A 157 3.98 0.27 -10.38
N ALA A 158 4.84 0.91 -9.59
CA ALA A 158 4.78 2.33 -9.28
C ALA A 158 4.99 3.22 -10.51
N SER A 159 5.95 2.89 -11.38
CA SER A 159 6.15 3.59 -12.66
C SER A 159 4.91 3.49 -13.54
N ALA A 160 4.29 2.31 -13.63
CA ALA A 160 3.06 2.12 -14.40
C ALA A 160 1.87 2.92 -13.82
N LEU A 161 1.82 3.12 -12.50
CA LEU A 161 0.86 4.03 -11.88
C LEU A 161 1.13 5.48 -12.26
N CYS A 162 2.39 5.93 -12.22
CA CYS A 162 2.76 7.29 -12.61
C CYS A 162 2.35 7.60 -14.06
N ASP A 163 2.47 6.62 -14.97
CA ASP A 163 2.08 6.76 -16.37
C ASP A 163 0.55 6.96 -16.58
N ARG A 164 -0.28 6.65 -15.58
CA ARG A 164 -1.73 6.90 -15.61
C ARG A 164 -2.10 8.32 -15.21
N LEU A 165 -1.26 9.01 -14.44
CA LEU A 165 -1.57 10.32 -13.89
C LEU A 165 -1.85 11.40 -14.94
N PRO A 166 -1.20 11.41 -16.13
CA PRO A 166 -1.54 12.36 -17.19
C PRO A 166 -2.99 12.21 -17.69
N ALA A 167 -3.49 10.98 -17.84
CA ALA A 167 -4.87 10.73 -18.30
C ALA A 167 -5.90 11.17 -17.24
N LEU A 168 -5.64 10.87 -15.96
CA LEU A 168 -6.42 11.38 -14.84
C LEU A 168 -6.52 12.90 -14.86
N ARG A 169 -5.38 13.57 -15.04
CA ARG A 169 -5.30 15.03 -15.10
C ARG A 169 -6.08 15.58 -16.29
N GLN A 170 -5.95 14.97 -17.47
CA GLN A 170 -6.70 15.39 -18.65
C GLN A 170 -8.21 15.25 -18.45
N ALA A 171 -8.67 14.13 -17.87
CA ALA A 171 -10.07 13.90 -17.59
C ALA A 171 -10.63 14.91 -16.57
N ARG A 172 -9.84 15.23 -15.53
CA ARG A 172 -10.16 16.27 -14.55
C ARG A 172 -10.30 17.64 -15.20
N ASP A 173 -9.31 18.05 -15.99
CA ASP A 173 -9.26 19.37 -16.62
C ASP A 173 -10.41 19.53 -17.65
N ALA A 174 -10.76 18.46 -18.37
CA ALA A 174 -11.91 18.43 -19.27
C ALA A 174 -13.24 18.59 -18.51
N LEU A 175 -13.42 17.88 -17.39
CA LEU A 175 -14.60 18.02 -16.54
C LEU A 175 -14.71 19.42 -15.93
N ALA A 176 -13.61 19.97 -15.41
CA ALA A 176 -13.58 21.33 -14.85
C ALA A 176 -13.90 22.41 -15.90
N SER A 177 -13.48 22.21 -17.14
CA SER A 177 -13.80 23.12 -18.25
C SER A 177 -15.28 23.07 -18.64
N ALA A 178 -15.91 21.90 -18.57
CA ALA A 178 -17.30 21.70 -18.95
C ALA A 178 -18.31 21.96 -17.81
N VAL A 179 -17.86 21.89 -16.55
CA VAL A 179 -18.66 22.04 -15.33
C VAL A 179 -17.97 23.02 -14.38
N PRO A 180 -18.26 24.32 -14.47
CA PRO A 180 -17.62 25.34 -13.64
C PRO A 180 -17.74 25.09 -12.12
N GLU A 181 -18.84 24.49 -11.67
CA GLU A 181 -19.08 24.12 -10.27
C GLU A 181 -18.17 23.00 -9.77
N PHE A 182 -17.57 22.22 -10.68
CA PHE A 182 -16.56 21.21 -10.35
C PHE A 182 -15.16 21.81 -10.18
N ALA A 183 -14.86 22.94 -10.82
CA ALA A 183 -13.52 23.53 -10.83
C ALA A 183 -12.91 23.74 -9.42
N PRO A 184 -13.64 24.21 -8.39
CA PRO A 184 -13.11 24.34 -7.04
C PRO A 184 -12.66 23.01 -6.40
N TYR A 185 -13.17 21.88 -6.89
CA TYR A 185 -12.82 20.53 -6.44
C TYR A 185 -11.71 19.87 -7.27
N ALA A 186 -11.30 20.52 -8.37
CA ALA A 186 -10.24 20.06 -9.26
C ALA A 186 -8.84 20.58 -8.85
N GLU A 187 -8.79 21.51 -7.90
CA GLU A 187 -7.57 22.09 -7.35
C GLU A 187 -6.78 21.03 -6.58
N MET A 188 -5.78 20.45 -7.25
CA MET A 188 -4.71 19.68 -6.62
C MET A 188 -3.41 20.24 -7.20
N GLU A 189 -2.53 20.72 -6.33
CA GLU A 189 -1.26 21.37 -6.68
C GLU A 189 -0.47 20.52 -7.67
N LEU A 190 0.00 21.17 -8.73
CA LEU A 190 0.54 20.57 -9.95
C LEU A 190 1.91 19.93 -9.75
N THR A 191 2.55 20.21 -8.61
CA THR A 191 3.95 19.87 -8.34
C THR A 191 4.17 18.40 -7.95
N ASP A 192 3.15 17.72 -7.43
CA ASP A 192 3.31 16.36 -6.90
C ASP A 192 3.20 15.27 -7.99
N ILE A 193 2.42 15.52 -9.05
CA ILE A 193 2.24 14.55 -10.16
C ILE A 193 3.42 14.56 -11.14
N ASN A 194 3.97 15.73 -11.46
CA ASN A 194 5.00 15.87 -12.49
C ASN A 194 6.37 15.28 -12.09
N ASN A 195 6.55 14.93 -10.82
CA ASN A 195 7.77 14.30 -10.31
C ASN A 195 7.56 12.85 -9.89
N CYS A 196 6.40 12.24 -10.17
CA CYS A 196 6.08 10.86 -9.73
C CYS A 196 7.18 9.85 -10.10
N ASN A 197 7.74 9.94 -11.32
CA ASN A 197 8.81 9.06 -11.80
C ASN A 197 10.23 9.48 -11.35
N LYS A 198 10.42 10.63 -10.71
CA LYS A 198 11.76 11.09 -10.29
C LYS A 198 12.20 10.51 -8.94
N GLU A 199 11.26 9.95 -8.20
CA GLU A 199 11.42 9.46 -6.82
C GLU A 199 11.36 7.91 -6.73
N ILE A 200 11.26 7.23 -7.88
CA ILE A 200 11.20 5.76 -8.01
C ILE A 200 12.56 5.25 -8.50
#